data_AF-A0A6A5ZSG0-F1
#
_entry.id   AF-A0A6A5ZSG0-F1
#
_cell.length_a   1.000
_cell.length_b   1.000
_cell.length_c   1.000
_cell.angle_alpha   90.00
_cell.angle_beta   90.00
_cell.angle_gamma   90.00
#
_symmetry.space_group_name_H-M   'P 1'
#
loop_
_entity.id
_entity.type
_entity.pdbx_description
1 polymer ?
#
loop_
_entity_poly.entity_id
_entity_poly.type
_entity_poly.pdbx_seq_one_letter_code
_entity_poly.pdbx_strand_id
1 'polypeptide(L)'
;MPGQSQSATLPRYTSNDSPPPAYYLPSHQKLQPRDSSAQLRRYLIELVAYTFQADFGQLNNILNPGRRVSPDQYFISILTDDEKTDLKRLAHSTSELQLMALRRRWSTTMKRERDSILESIVKPAKDLELSPPYILDMISTQVQIQF
;
A
#
# COMPACT_ATOMS: atom_id res chain seq x y z
N MET A 1 32.74 16.08 45.64
CA MET A 1 33.61 16.86 44.73
C MET A 1 34.99 16.22 44.79
N PRO A 2 35.72 15.85 43.72
CA PRO A 2 35.52 15.92 42.25
C PRO A 2 35.36 14.48 41.65
N GLY A 3 35.03 14.18 40.39
CA GLY A 3 35.39 14.77 39.11
C GLY A 3 36.50 13.94 38.44
N GLN A 4 36.18 12.75 37.89
CA GLN A 4 37.12 11.97 37.07
C GLN A 4 36.64 11.94 35.62
N SER A 5 37.25 12.79 34.79
CA SER A 5 37.23 12.70 33.34
C SER A 5 38.22 11.62 32.90
N GLN A 6 37.74 10.53 32.31
CA GLN A 6 38.61 9.56 31.65
C GLN A 6 38.75 9.92 30.18
N SER A 7 39.99 10.22 29.78
CA SER A 7 40.42 10.48 28.42
C SER A 7 40.21 9.24 27.55
N ALA A 8 39.43 9.39 26.48
CA ALA A 8 39.24 8.36 25.46
C ALA A 8 40.57 8.12 24.71
N THR A 9 41.13 6.93 24.86
CA THR A 9 42.25 6.46 24.04
C THR A 9 41.66 5.75 22.82
N LEU A 10 41.80 6.36 21.64
CA LEU A 10 41.40 5.74 20.37
C LEU A 10 42.39 4.60 20.01
N PRO A 11 41.92 3.40 19.64
CA PRO A 11 42.81 2.36 19.17
C PRO A 11 43.37 2.68 17.77
N ARG A 12 44.67 2.45 17.65
CA ARG A 12 45.53 2.61 16.47
C ARG A 12 45.24 1.49 15.48
N TYR A 13 44.72 1.80 14.29
CA TYR A 13 44.53 0.79 13.23
C TYR A 13 45.88 0.43 12.61
N THR A 14 46.26 -0.85 12.71
CA THR A 14 47.39 -1.40 11.96
C THR A 14 46.92 -1.87 10.60
N SER A 15 47.71 -1.59 9.56
CA SER A 15 47.28 -1.55 8.15
C SER A 15 47.12 -2.92 7.46
N ASN A 16 46.89 -4.01 8.20
CA ASN A 16 46.85 -5.37 7.66
C ASN A 16 45.65 -6.24 8.12
N ASP A 17 44.61 -5.66 8.72
CA ASP A 17 43.40 -6.41 9.05
C ASP A 17 42.33 -6.25 7.97
N SER A 18 41.87 -7.41 7.47
CA SER A 18 40.69 -7.49 6.59
C SER A 18 39.51 -6.74 7.21
N PRO A 19 38.68 -6.04 6.42
CA PRO A 19 37.56 -5.28 6.96
C PRO A 19 36.65 -6.21 7.77
N PRO A 20 36.14 -5.77 8.94
CA PRO A 20 35.23 -6.57 9.75
C PRO A 20 34.04 -6.98 8.87
N PRO A 21 33.48 -8.20 9.08
CA PRO A 21 32.36 -8.68 8.28
C PRO A 21 31.28 -7.61 8.34
N ALA A 22 30.99 -7.02 7.18
CA ALA A 22 29.93 -6.03 7.06
C ALA A 22 28.71 -6.63 7.75
N TYR A 23 28.25 -5.98 8.82
CA TYR A 23 26.99 -6.33 9.45
C TYR A 23 26.01 -6.53 8.30
N TYR A 24 25.50 -7.75 8.18
CA TYR A 24 24.44 -8.08 7.25
C TYR A 24 23.27 -7.17 7.61
N LEU A 25 23.20 -5.97 7.02
CA LEU A 25 21.94 -5.29 6.87
C LEU A 25 21.04 -6.32 6.17
N PRO A 26 19.86 -6.63 6.72
CA PRO A 26 18.87 -7.39 5.98
C PRO A 26 18.75 -6.68 4.64
N SER A 27 19.15 -7.40 3.59
CA SER A 27 19.07 -6.90 2.23
C SER A 27 17.71 -6.28 2.09
N HIS A 28 17.67 -4.98 1.77
CA HIS A 28 16.45 -4.28 1.41
C HIS A 28 15.65 -5.27 0.58
N GLN A 29 14.56 -5.79 1.15
CA GLN A 29 13.61 -6.58 0.40
C GLN A 29 13.33 -5.70 -0.80
N LYS A 30 13.82 -6.11 -1.97
CA LYS A 30 13.35 -5.57 -3.23
C LYS A 30 11.85 -5.57 -3.06
N LEU A 31 11.24 -4.40 -2.88
CA LEU A 31 9.80 -4.25 -3.00
C LEU A 31 9.54 -4.81 -4.39
N GLN A 32 9.09 -6.06 -4.46
CA GLN A 32 8.68 -6.63 -5.72
C GLN A 32 7.69 -5.62 -6.30
N PRO A 33 7.77 -5.29 -7.60
CA PRO A 33 6.75 -4.46 -8.20
C PRO A 33 5.40 -5.09 -7.82
N ARG A 34 4.62 -4.37 -7.02
CA ARG A 34 3.31 -4.84 -6.54
C ARG A 34 2.56 -5.27 -7.79
N ASP A 35 2.25 -6.56 -7.88
CA ASP A 35 1.37 -7.06 -8.93
C ASP A 35 0.06 -6.28 -8.80
N SER A 36 -0.24 -5.46 -9.80
CA SER A 36 -1.38 -4.55 -9.78
C SER A 36 -2.70 -5.32 -9.68
N SER A 37 -2.73 -6.56 -10.17
CA SER A 37 -3.87 -7.48 -10.02
C SER A 37 -3.99 -8.00 -8.60
N ALA A 38 -2.89 -8.36 -7.95
CA ALA A 38 -2.90 -8.74 -6.54
C ALA A 38 -3.31 -7.55 -5.65
N GLN A 39 -2.85 -6.35 -5.98
CA GLN A 39 -3.20 -5.14 -5.24
C GLN A 39 -4.68 -4.79 -5.40
N LEU A 40 -5.19 -4.80 -6.64
CA LEU A 40 -6.60 -4.57 -6.92
C LEU A 40 -7.45 -5.62 -6.18
N ARG A 41 -7.08 -6.90 -6.22
CA ARG A 41 -7.78 -7.97 -5.51
C ARG A 41 -7.86 -7.69 -4.01
N ARG A 42 -6.76 -7.25 -3.38
CA ARG A 42 -6.76 -6.90 -1.95
C ARG A 42 -7.65 -5.69 -1.65
N TYR A 43 -7.64 -4.67 -2.51
CA TYR A 43 -8.59 -3.57 -2.38
C TYR A 43 -10.02 -4.07 -2.44
N LEU A 44 -10.38 -4.88 -3.44
CA LEU A 44 -11.74 -5.41 -3.58
C LEU A 44 -12.18 -6.24 -2.37
N ILE A 45 -11.30 -7.08 -1.84
CA ILE A 45 -11.60 -7.86 -0.63
C ILE A 45 -11.83 -6.94 0.56
N GLU A 46 -11.00 -5.91 0.76
CA GLU A 46 -11.23 -4.90 1.80
C GLU A 46 -12.61 -4.26 1.68
N LEU A 47 -13.00 -3.85 0.45
CA LEU A 47 -14.29 -3.20 0.22
C LEU A 47 -15.45 -4.11 0.59
N VAL A 48 -15.42 -5.34 0.09
CA VAL A 48 -16.46 -6.35 0.35
C VAL A 48 -16.50 -6.69 1.85
N ALA A 49 -15.34 -6.91 2.47
CA ALA A 49 -15.24 -7.20 3.89
C ALA A 49 -15.82 -6.07 4.74
N TYR A 50 -15.51 -4.82 4.42
CA TYR A 50 -16.07 -3.67 5.11
C TYR A 50 -17.59 -3.57 4.90
N THR A 51 -18.06 -3.65 3.66
CA THR A 51 -19.49 -3.54 3.32
C THR A 51 -20.35 -4.58 4.05
N PHE A 52 -19.83 -5.79 4.23
CA PHE A 52 -20.54 -6.88 4.91
C PHE A 52 -20.14 -7.07 6.38
N GLN A 53 -19.34 -6.17 6.95
CA GLN A 53 -18.83 -6.26 8.33
C GLN A 53 -18.18 -7.62 8.65
N ALA A 54 -17.39 -8.12 7.70
CA ALA A 54 -16.69 -9.39 7.85
C ALA A 54 -15.60 -9.32 8.93
N ASP A 55 -15.26 -10.48 9.49
CA ASP A 55 -14.18 -10.61 10.47
C ASP A 55 -12.81 -10.45 9.77
N PHE A 56 -12.22 -9.26 9.92
CA PHE A 56 -10.89 -8.94 9.38
C PHE A 56 -9.78 -9.77 10.02
N GLY A 57 -9.94 -10.26 11.24
CA GLY A 57 -8.97 -11.16 11.87
C GLY A 57 -8.90 -12.50 11.13
N GLN A 58 -10.05 -13.09 10.82
CA GLN A 58 -10.10 -14.30 9.99
C GLN A 58 -9.58 -14.06 8.58
N LEU A 59 -9.96 -12.94 7.94
CA LEU A 59 -9.46 -12.60 6.61
C LEU A 59 -7.94 -12.40 6.59
N ASN A 60 -7.38 -11.74 7.60
CA ASN A 60 -5.92 -11.58 7.70
C ASN A 60 -5.19 -12.91 7.92
N ASN A 61 -5.76 -13.83 8.70
CA ASN A 61 -5.20 -15.18 8.85
C ASN A 61 -5.14 -15.95 7.54
N ILE A 62 -6.21 -15.88 6.73
CA ILE A 62 -6.32 -16.61 5.47
C ILE A 62 -5.42 -15.99 4.40
N LEU A 63 -5.42 -14.66 4.30
CA LEU A 63 -4.76 -13.94 3.20
C LEU A 63 -3.28 -13.65 3.48
N ASN A 64 -2.88 -13.54 4.74
CA ASN A 64 -1.54 -13.16 5.15
C ASN A 64 -1.02 -14.06 6.29
N PRO A 65 -0.93 -15.38 6.09
CA PRO A 65 -0.46 -16.29 7.13
C PRO A 65 0.95 -15.89 7.59
N GLY A 66 1.09 -15.52 8.86
CA GLY A 66 2.38 -15.14 9.47
C GLY A 66 2.78 -13.66 9.34
N ARG A 67 1.95 -12.79 8.77
CA ARG A 67 2.23 -11.35 8.73
C ARG A 67 2.05 -10.74 10.13
N ARG A 68 3.12 -10.18 10.68
CA ARG A 68 3.07 -9.41 11.94
C ARG A 68 2.51 -8.02 11.65
N VAL A 69 1.20 -7.87 11.77
CA VAL A 69 0.53 -6.56 11.78
C VAL A 69 0.29 -6.16 13.23
N SER A 70 0.24 -4.86 13.53
CA SER A 70 -0.15 -4.40 14.86
C SER A 70 -1.53 -4.99 15.22
N PRO A 71 -1.75 -5.44 16.47
CA PRO A 71 -3.00 -6.06 16.89
C PRO A 71 -4.22 -5.21 16.54
N ASP A 72 -4.11 -3.89 16.73
CA ASP A 72 -5.20 -2.94 16.46
C ASP A 72 -5.58 -2.89 14.98
N GLN A 73 -4.62 -3.03 14.08
CA GLN A 73 -4.82 -2.95 12.63
C GLN A 73 -5.32 -4.28 12.05
N TYR A 74 -4.92 -5.38 12.69
CA TYR A 74 -5.24 -6.75 12.29
C TYR A 74 -6.74 -7.06 12.33
N PHE A 75 -7.48 -6.45 13.26
CA PHE A 75 -8.93 -6.69 13.41
C PHE A 75 -9.82 -5.71 12.63
N ILE A 76 -9.24 -4.72 11.97
CA ILE A 76 -10.01 -3.64 11.32
C ILE A 76 -9.75 -3.53 9.81
N SER A 77 -8.69 -4.15 9.30
CA SER A 77 -8.33 -4.04 7.88
C SER A 77 -7.33 -5.11 7.44
N ILE A 78 -7.40 -5.52 6.17
CA ILE A 78 -6.37 -6.34 5.53
C ILE A 78 -5.29 -5.50 4.81
N LEU A 79 -5.49 -4.18 4.74
CA LEU A 79 -4.62 -3.21 4.08
C LEU A 79 -3.68 -2.51 5.07
N THR A 80 -2.45 -2.22 4.65
CA THR A 80 -1.56 -1.29 5.38
C THR A 80 -2.03 0.15 5.25
N ASP A 81 -1.51 1.05 6.09
CA ASP A 81 -1.82 2.48 5.99
C ASP A 81 -1.45 3.09 4.64
N ASP A 82 -0.34 2.66 4.04
CA ASP A 82 0.04 3.05 2.67
C ASP A 82 -1.00 2.57 1.64
N GLU A 83 -1.47 1.32 1.77
CA GLU A 83 -2.48 0.73 0.90
C GLU A 83 -3.83 1.43 1.04
N LYS A 84 -4.22 1.79 2.27
CA LYS A 84 -5.42 2.59 2.54
C LYS A 84 -5.30 3.98 1.93
N THR A 85 -4.14 4.61 2.02
CA THR A 85 -3.88 5.92 1.44
C THR A 85 -3.96 5.87 -0.08
N ASP A 86 -3.35 4.85 -0.69
CA ASP A 86 -3.41 4.62 -2.14
C ASP A 86 -4.85 4.36 -2.60
N LEU A 87 -5.60 3.53 -1.87
CA LEU A 87 -7.01 3.25 -2.16
C LEU A 87 -7.86 4.52 -2.06
N LYS A 88 -7.69 5.34 -1.01
CA LYS A 88 -8.38 6.63 -0.86
C LYS A 88 -8.06 7.57 -2.02
N ARG A 89 -6.79 7.65 -2.45
CA ARG A 89 -6.38 8.45 -3.61
C ARG A 89 -7.07 7.94 -4.88
N LEU A 90 -7.07 6.63 -5.12
CA LEU A 90 -7.72 6.02 -6.28
C LEU A 90 -9.23 6.27 -6.29
N ALA A 91 -9.90 6.12 -5.14
CA ALA A 91 -11.32 6.39 -4.97
C ALA A 91 -11.65 7.86 -5.30
N HIS A 92 -10.86 8.79 -4.77
CA HIS A 92 -11.02 10.22 -5.06
C HIS A 92 -10.80 10.54 -6.54
N SER A 93 -9.68 10.08 -7.13
CA SER A 93 -9.41 10.30 -8.55
C SER A 93 -10.49 9.70 -9.46
N THR A 94 -11.02 8.53 -9.10
CA THR A 94 -12.10 7.87 -9.86
C THR A 94 -13.39 8.67 -9.80
N SER A 95 -13.76 9.16 -8.60
CA SER A 95 -14.94 10.00 -8.40
C SER A 95 -14.83 11.33 -9.15
N GLU A 96 -13.69 12.01 -9.09
CA GLU A 96 -13.44 13.25 -9.83
C GLU A 96 -13.50 13.02 -11.34
N LEU A 97 -12.89 11.94 -11.85
CA LEU A 97 -12.98 11.57 -13.26
C LEU A 97 -14.41 11.27 -13.70
N GLN A 98 -15.21 10.60 -12.86
CA GLN A 98 -16.63 10.36 -13.10
C GLN A 98 -17.41 11.68 -13.18
N LEU A 99 -17.18 12.60 -12.25
CA LEU A 99 -17.79 13.94 -12.26
C LEU A 99 -17.39 14.76 -13.49
N MET A 100 -16.11 14.71 -13.89
CA MET A 100 -15.62 15.38 -15.09
C MET A 100 -16.23 14.79 -16.36
N ALA A 101 -16.38 13.47 -16.43
CA ALA A 101 -17.05 12.80 -17.54
C ALA A 101 -18.52 13.24 -17.66
N LEU A 102 -19.26 13.23 -16.55
CA LEU A 102 -20.66 13.68 -16.49
C LEU A 102 -20.81 15.15 -16.90
N ARG A 103 -19.85 16.01 -16.51
CA ARG A 103 -19.83 17.44 -16.86
C ARG A 103 -19.28 17.74 -18.27
N ARG A 104 -19.02 16.72 -19.10
CA ARG A 104 -18.40 16.83 -20.44
C ARG A 104 -17.02 17.54 -20.43
N ARG A 105 -16.31 17.48 -19.31
CA ARG A 105 -14.98 18.09 -19.11
C ARG A 105 -13.84 17.06 -19.22
N TRP A 106 -14.11 15.91 -19.81
CA TRP A 106 -13.15 14.83 -19.99
C TRP A 106 -11.84 15.26 -20.69
N SER A 107 -11.94 16.21 -21.64
CA SER A 107 -10.79 16.77 -22.34
C SER A 107 -9.85 17.59 -21.44
N THR A 108 -10.34 18.06 -20.29
CA THR A 108 -9.56 18.84 -19.32
C THR A 108 -8.87 17.99 -18.28
N THR A 109 -9.20 16.69 -18.19
CA THR A 109 -8.57 15.81 -17.20
C THR A 109 -7.14 15.47 -17.59
N MET A 110 -6.22 15.60 -16.64
CA MET A 110 -4.79 15.39 -16.89
C MET A 110 -4.58 13.96 -17.39
N LYS A 111 -3.76 13.81 -18.43
CA LYS A 111 -3.41 12.50 -18.99
C LYS A 111 -2.86 11.56 -17.91
N ARG A 112 -2.04 12.10 -16.99
CA ARG A 112 -1.46 11.36 -15.87
C ARG A 112 -2.49 10.69 -14.97
N GLU A 113 -3.61 11.36 -14.67
CA GLU A 113 -4.66 10.80 -13.81
C GLU A 113 -5.39 9.67 -14.53
N ARG A 114 -5.68 9.86 -15.83
CA ARG A 114 -6.28 8.82 -16.68
C ARG A 114 -5.38 7.59 -16.78
N ASP A 115 -4.09 7.79 -17.03
CA ASP A 115 -3.11 6.71 -17.10
C ASP A 115 -2.98 5.99 -15.74
N SER A 116 -2.98 6.73 -14.62
CA SER A 116 -2.93 6.12 -13.29
C SER A 116 -4.11 5.19 -13.00
N ILE A 117 -5.34 5.60 -13.35
CA ILE A 117 -6.53 4.74 -13.23
C ILE A 117 -6.44 3.55 -14.18
N LEU A 118 -5.94 3.78 -15.39
CA LEU A 118 -5.83 2.73 -16.40
C LEU A 118 -4.87 1.62 -15.95
N GLU A 119 -3.71 1.97 -15.41
CA GLU A 119 -2.71 1.01 -14.92
C GLU A 119 -3.11 0.35 -13.59
N SER A 120 -3.78 1.09 -12.70
CA SER A 120 -4.05 0.60 -11.33
C SER A 120 -5.39 -0.11 -11.18
N ILE A 121 -6.35 0.16 -12.07
CA ILE A 121 -7.73 -0.35 -11.96
C ILE A 121 -8.17 -1.03 -13.25
N VAL A 122 -8.10 -0.34 -14.40
CA VAL A 122 -8.72 -0.85 -15.65
C VAL A 122 -7.98 -2.06 -16.19
N LYS A 123 -6.65 -2.01 -16.32
CA LYS A 123 -5.85 -3.14 -16.78
C LYS A 123 -5.96 -4.33 -15.81
N PRO A 124 -5.74 -4.16 -14.49
CA PRO A 124 -5.84 -5.28 -13.57
C PRO A 124 -7.26 -5.86 -13.47
N ALA A 125 -8.31 -5.03 -13.62
CA ALA A 125 -9.68 -5.52 -13.68
C ALA A 125 -9.89 -6.44 -14.90
N LYS A 126 -9.35 -6.07 -16.07
CA LYS A 126 -9.41 -6.92 -17.26
C LYS A 126 -8.63 -8.21 -17.10
N ASP A 127 -7.45 -8.14 -16.50
CA ASP A 127 -6.61 -9.32 -16.24
C ASP A 127 -7.28 -10.30 -15.26
N LEU A 128 -8.15 -9.79 -14.39
CA LEU A 128 -8.98 -10.57 -13.47
C LEU A 128 -10.35 -10.95 -14.06
N GLU A 129 -10.59 -10.68 -15.35
CA GLU A 129 -11.87 -10.92 -16.04
C GLU A 129 -13.08 -10.20 -15.39
N LEU A 130 -12.82 -9.08 -14.71
CA LEU A 130 -13.82 -8.23 -14.07
C LEU A 130 -14.25 -7.09 -14.99
N SER A 131 -15.51 -6.67 -14.88
CA SER A 131 -16.04 -5.52 -15.62
C SER A 131 -15.43 -4.21 -15.10
N PRO A 132 -14.57 -3.51 -15.88
CA PRO A 132 -13.89 -2.30 -15.38
C PRO A 132 -14.85 -1.18 -14.93
N PRO A 133 -15.98 -0.91 -15.62
CA PRO A 133 -16.97 0.06 -15.14
C PRO A 133 -17.50 -0.27 -13.73
N TYR A 134 -17.76 -1.55 -13.45
CA TYR A 134 -18.26 -1.97 -12.13
C TYR A 134 -17.20 -1.80 -11.04
N ILE A 135 -15.95 -2.13 -11.35
CA ILE A 135 -14.83 -1.95 -10.41
C ILE A 135 -14.60 -0.47 -10.09
N LEU A 136 -14.67 0.41 -11.10
CA LEU A 136 -14.56 1.86 -10.90
C LEU A 136 -15.67 2.40 -10.01
N ASP A 137 -16.90 1.93 -10.19
CA ASP A 137 -18.06 2.34 -9.37
C ASP A 137 -17.94 1.85 -7.91
N MET A 138 -17.49 0.61 -7.73
CA MET A 138 -17.26 0.04 -6.40
C MET A 138 -16.13 0.80 -5.65
N ILE A 139 -15.05 1.15 -6.34
CA ILE A 139 -13.94 1.93 -5.77
C ILE A 139 -14.36 3.38 -5.51
N SER A 140 -15.16 4.02 -6.36
CA SER A 140 -15.61 5.40 -6.13
C SER A 140 -16.55 5.51 -4.92
N THR A 141 -17.32 4.47 -4.63
CA THR A 141 -18.20 4.39 -3.45
C THR A 141 -17.41 4.47 -2.13
N GLN A 142 -16.13 4.08 -2.12
CA GLN A 142 -15.27 4.13 -0.93
C GLN A 142 -14.95 5.52 -0.42
N VAL A 143 -15.14 6.56 -1.24
CA VAL A 143 -14.98 7.95 -0.77
C VAL A 143 -15.93 8.26 0.39
N GLN A 144 -17.03 7.52 0.53
CA GLN A 144 -18.01 7.69 1.60
C GLN A 144 -17.72 6.85 2.85
N ILE A 145 -16.76 5.92 2.78
CA ILE A 145 -16.47 4.97 3.86
C ILE A 145 -15.35 5.52 4.73
N GLN A 146 -15.66 5.81 6.00
CA GLN A 146 -14.65 6.17 6.99
C GLN A 146 -14.07 4.90 7.61
N PHE A 147 -12.80 4.64 7.29
CA PHE A 147 -11.95 3.66 7.96
C PHE A 147 -11.35 4.23 9.23
#